data_AF-A0A950BFM7-F1
#
_entry.id   AF-A0A950BFM7-F1
#
_cell.length_a   1.000
_cell.length_b   1.000
_cell.length_c   1.000
_cell.angle_alpha   90.00
_cell.angle_beta   90.00
_cell.angle_gamma   90.00
#
_symmetry.space_group_name_H-M   'P 1'
#
loop_
_entity.id
_entity.type
_entity.pdbx_description
1 polymer ?
#
loop_
_entity_poly.entity_id
_entity_poly.type
_entity_poly.pdbx_seq_one_letter_code
_entity_poly.pdbx_strand_id
1 'polypeptide(L)'
;MRDGELNTADRFSVVLSFGGDLAFFTKNRKTEMPIVRVLERKTSVKDVIESCGVPHPEVDLIVCDGQPIDFSFQLETHARLDIHPVSTQLFPGFRLQERNVRAFVADGHLGKLARELRLLGVDVSYQNDAGDRDLLIKMIQENRALLTRDRPLLMHRVVKNGYFPRS
;
A
#
# COMPACT_ATOMS: atom_id res chain seq x y z
N MET A 1 16.27 -17.57 41.89
CA MET A 1 15.00 -17.60 41.13
C MET A 1 15.32 -17.03 39.77
N ARG A 2 14.83 -17.70 38.72
CA ARG A 2 15.35 -17.66 37.34
C ARG A 2 15.18 -16.30 36.69
N ASP A 3 16.30 -15.73 36.24
CA ASP A 3 16.34 -14.70 35.21
C ASP A 3 15.74 -15.29 33.92
N GLY A 4 14.67 -14.65 33.43
CA GLY A 4 14.12 -14.94 32.11
C GLY A 4 14.97 -14.26 31.06
N GLU A 5 16.06 -14.91 30.65
CA GLU A 5 16.77 -14.57 29.41
C GLU A 5 15.80 -14.76 28.24
N LEU A 6 15.21 -13.66 27.78
CA LEU A 6 14.55 -13.59 26.48
C LEU A 6 15.62 -13.85 25.41
N ASN A 7 15.53 -15.03 24.80
CA ASN A 7 16.40 -15.50 23.73
C ASN A 7 16.53 -14.45 22.62
N THR A 8 17.71 -13.86 22.47
CA THR A 8 18.08 -12.86 21.44
C THR A 8 18.23 -13.46 20.04
N ALA A 9 17.95 -14.76 19.85
CA ALA A 9 18.36 -15.54 18.68
C ALA A 9 17.53 -15.35 17.40
N ASP A 10 16.33 -14.76 17.44
CA ASP A 10 15.43 -14.72 16.26
C ASP A 10 15.08 -13.30 15.76
N ARG A 11 15.85 -12.28 16.18
CA ARG A 11 15.69 -10.93 15.64
C ARG A 11 16.43 -10.76 14.32
N PHE A 12 15.75 -10.21 13.32
CA PHE A 12 16.39 -9.83 12.06
C PHE A 12 15.97 -8.43 11.63
N SER A 13 16.85 -7.77 10.88
CA SER A 13 16.59 -6.41 10.37
C SER A 13 16.24 -6.41 8.90
N VAL A 14 15.21 -5.63 8.56
CA VAL A 14 14.75 -5.40 7.20
C VAL A 14 14.97 -3.93 6.88
N VAL A 15 15.61 -3.66 5.75
CA VAL A 15 15.88 -2.31 5.26
C VAL A 15 14.91 -2.01 4.12
N LEU A 16 14.10 -0.97 4.25
CA LEU A 16 13.06 -0.61 3.29
C LEU A 16 13.38 0.72 2.60
N SER A 17 13.57 0.67 1.29
CA SER A 17 13.74 1.84 0.42
C SER A 17 12.42 2.11 -0.31
N PHE A 18 11.81 3.28 -0.07
CA PHE A 18 10.56 3.67 -0.74
C PHE A 18 10.85 4.60 -1.90
N GLY A 19 10.58 4.15 -3.13
CA GLY A 19 10.82 4.90 -4.34
C GLY A 19 9.75 5.97 -4.63
N GLY A 20 10.19 7.05 -5.28
CA GLY A 20 9.31 8.06 -5.86
C GLY A 20 8.33 8.68 -4.86
N ASP A 21 7.05 8.66 -5.23
CA ASP A 21 5.98 9.31 -4.48
C ASP A 21 5.46 8.48 -3.29
N LEU A 22 6.02 7.30 -3.01
CA LEU A 22 5.71 6.51 -1.81
C LEU A 22 6.30 7.14 -0.54
N ALA A 23 7.39 7.90 -0.66
CA ALA A 23 7.98 8.64 0.45
C ALA A 23 6.99 9.64 1.10
N PHE A 24 5.94 10.04 0.39
CA PHE A 24 4.84 10.87 0.90
C PHE A 24 4.14 10.26 2.14
N PHE A 25 4.07 8.94 2.20
CA PHE A 25 3.37 8.20 3.24
C PHE A 25 4.22 7.98 4.50
N THR A 26 5.54 7.95 4.35
CA THR A 26 6.44 7.65 5.47
C THR A 26 6.53 8.85 6.42
N LYS A 27 6.83 8.59 7.70
CA LYS A 27 6.96 9.64 8.72
C LYS A 27 8.14 10.59 8.44
N ASN A 28 9.16 10.13 7.72
CA ASN A 28 10.36 10.90 7.37
C ASN A 28 10.27 11.46 5.93
N ARG A 29 9.28 12.31 5.69
CA ARG A 29 9.03 12.96 4.38
C ARG A 29 10.23 13.70 3.76
N LYS A 30 11.29 13.96 4.53
CA LYS A 30 12.43 14.79 4.12
C LYS A 30 13.69 14.02 3.71
N THR A 31 13.76 12.72 3.94
CA THR A 31 14.96 11.94 3.63
C THR A 31 14.58 10.72 2.82
N GLU A 32 15.15 10.58 1.61
CA GLU A 32 15.17 9.34 0.81
C GLU A 32 15.98 8.21 1.49
N MET A 33 16.16 8.30 2.81
CA MET A 33 16.91 7.34 3.60
C MET A 33 16.05 6.09 3.82
N PRO A 34 16.66 4.90 3.70
CA PRO A 34 15.97 3.65 4.00
C PRO A 34 15.46 3.61 5.45
N ILE A 35 14.29 3.00 5.64
CA ILE A 35 13.73 2.71 6.96
C ILE A 35 14.25 1.36 7.41
N VAL A 36 14.85 1.30 8.60
CA VAL A 36 15.27 0.04 9.22
C VAL A 36 14.20 -0.43 10.19
N ARG A 37 13.73 -1.67 10.02
CA ARG A 37 12.81 -2.34 10.94
C ARG A 37 13.47 -3.58 11.52
N VAL A 38 13.42 -3.74 12.84
CA VAL A 38 13.81 -4.97 13.52
C VAL A 38 12.54 -5.78 13.76
N LEU A 39 12.52 -7.02 13.26
CA LEU A 39 11.40 -7.94 13.39
C LEU A 39 11.81 -9.08 14.33
N GLU A 40 10.85 -9.54 15.14
CA GLU A 40 11.04 -10.62 16.12
C GLU A 40 10.30 -11.89 15.71
N ARG A 41 9.57 -11.84 14.59
CA ARG A 41 8.78 -12.95 14.08
C ARG A 41 8.63 -12.86 12.56
N LYS A 42 8.39 -14.01 11.96
CA LYS A 42 7.97 -14.12 10.56
C LYS A 42 6.74 -13.24 10.30
N THR A 43 6.84 -12.37 9.30
CA THR A 43 5.81 -11.39 8.97
C THR A 43 5.74 -11.22 7.45
N SER A 44 4.55 -10.99 6.89
CA SER A 44 4.42 -10.74 5.45
C SER A 44 5.05 -9.42 5.06
N VAL A 45 5.59 -9.32 3.85
CA VAL A 45 6.15 -8.07 3.34
C VAL A 45 5.09 -6.95 3.32
N LYS A 46 3.81 -7.31 3.06
CA LYS A 46 2.66 -6.40 3.11
C LYS A 46 2.52 -5.74 4.47
N ASP A 47 2.49 -6.52 5.54
CA ASP A 47 2.29 -6.00 6.90
C ASP A 47 3.43 -5.06 7.29
N VAL A 48 4.68 -5.37 6.89
CA VAL A 48 5.84 -4.51 7.17
C VAL A 48 5.73 -3.18 6.42
N ILE A 49 5.34 -3.20 5.15
CA ILE A 49 5.10 -2.00 4.33
C ILE A 49 3.99 -1.14 4.93
N GLU A 50 2.86 -1.75 5.27
CA GLU A 50 1.71 -1.04 5.87
C GLU A 50 2.04 -0.47 7.25
N SER A 51 2.87 -1.17 8.04
CA SER A 51 3.36 -0.65 9.33
C SER A 51 4.25 0.59 9.18
N CYS A 52 4.81 0.82 7.98
CA CYS A 52 5.53 2.05 7.63
C CYS A 52 4.59 3.18 7.17
N GLY A 53 3.30 2.91 7.07
CA GLY A 53 2.26 3.88 6.72
C GLY A 53 1.93 3.94 5.22
N VAL A 54 2.54 3.07 4.41
CA VAL A 54 2.36 3.00 2.96
C VAL A 54 1.24 2.01 2.64
N PRO A 55 0.12 2.45 2.03
CA PRO A 55 -0.97 1.57 1.64
C PRO A 55 -0.52 0.56 0.56
N HIS A 56 -0.91 -0.71 0.69
CA HIS A 56 -0.56 -1.72 -0.31
C HIS A 56 -1.08 -1.43 -1.74
N PRO A 57 -2.22 -0.75 -1.99
CA PRO A 57 -2.65 -0.45 -3.36
C PRO A 57 -1.78 0.59 -4.07
N GLU A 58 -0.98 1.36 -3.32
CA GLU A 58 -0.03 2.33 -3.89
C GLU A 58 1.28 1.67 -4.37
N VAL A 59 1.54 0.44 -3.89
CA VAL A 59 2.76 -0.31 -4.15
C VAL A 59 2.52 -1.28 -5.29
N ASP A 60 3.39 -1.24 -6.29
CA ASP A 60 3.19 -1.98 -7.52
C ASP A 60 4.33 -2.95 -7.84
N LEU A 61 5.51 -2.72 -7.29
CA LEU A 61 6.62 -3.64 -7.37
C LEU A 61 7.37 -3.63 -6.04
N ILE A 62 7.71 -4.82 -5.57
CA ILE A 62 8.58 -5.03 -4.42
C ILE A 62 9.74 -5.89 -4.90
N VAL A 63 10.97 -5.43 -4.65
CA VAL A 63 12.19 -6.17 -4.97
C VAL A 63 12.88 -6.52 -3.66
N CYS A 64 13.02 -7.81 -3.36
CA CYS A 64 13.76 -8.31 -2.21
C CYS A 64 15.12 -8.84 -2.67
N ASP A 65 16.21 -8.21 -2.23
CA ASP A 65 17.59 -8.61 -2.57
C ASP A 65 17.79 -8.86 -4.08
N GLY A 66 17.18 -8.01 -4.91
CA GLY A 66 17.26 -8.05 -6.37
C GLY A 66 16.20 -8.91 -7.08
N GLN A 67 15.33 -9.61 -6.36
CA GLN A 67 14.27 -10.44 -6.94
C GLN A 67 12.87 -9.84 -6.72
N PRO A 68 12.02 -9.76 -7.77
CA PRO A 68 10.65 -9.30 -7.60
C PRO A 68 9.82 -10.30 -6.77
N ILE A 69 9.07 -9.81 -5.80
CA ILE A 69 8.24 -10.61 -4.89
C ILE A 69 6.83 -10.03 -4.75
N ASP A 70 5.87 -10.85 -4.32
CA ASP A 70 4.50 -10.42 -4.03
C ASP A 70 4.26 -10.12 -2.54
N PHE A 71 3.07 -9.59 -2.23
CA PHE A 71 2.65 -9.25 -0.88
C PHE A 71 2.58 -10.44 0.09
N SER A 72 2.48 -11.68 -0.41
CA SER A 72 2.40 -12.89 0.40
C SER A 72 3.77 -13.36 0.87
N PHE A 73 4.86 -12.87 0.26
CA PHE A 73 6.23 -13.20 0.65
C PHE A 73 6.46 -12.96 2.14
N GLN A 74 7.11 -13.93 2.78
CA GLN A 74 7.34 -13.93 4.21
C GLN A 74 8.78 -13.57 4.51
N LEU A 75 8.97 -12.56 5.35
CA LEU A 75 10.28 -12.16 5.84
C LEU A 75 10.62 -13.02 7.06
N GLU A 76 11.74 -13.75 6.98
CA GLU A 76 12.25 -14.62 8.05
C GLU A 76 13.68 -14.26 8.46
N THR A 77 14.39 -13.54 7.62
CA THR A 77 15.79 -13.18 7.81
C THR A 77 16.04 -11.74 7.39
N HIS A 78 17.28 -11.30 7.59
CA HIS A 78 17.76 -10.02 7.09
C HIS A 78 17.46 -9.88 5.60
N ALA A 79 16.90 -8.75 5.19
CA ALA A 79 16.48 -8.51 3.82
C ALA A 79 16.54 -7.02 3.47
N ARG A 80 16.81 -6.72 2.20
CA ARG A 80 16.66 -5.37 1.65
C ARG A 80 15.49 -5.35 0.67
N LEU A 81 14.60 -4.41 0.89
CA LEU A 81 13.39 -4.22 0.10
C LEU A 81 13.48 -2.88 -0.63
N ASP A 82 13.37 -2.92 -1.95
CA ASP A 82 13.10 -1.75 -2.77
C ASP A 82 11.62 -1.78 -3.17
N ILE A 83 10.87 -0.78 -2.70
CA ILE A 83 9.43 -0.68 -2.85
C ILE A 83 9.13 0.44 -3.84
N HIS A 84 8.43 0.12 -4.92
CA HIS A 84 8.20 1.02 -6.03
C HIS A 84 6.71 1.32 -6.24
N PRO A 85 6.37 2.58 -6.60
CA PRO A 85 5.01 2.98 -6.91
C PRO A 85 4.55 2.45 -8.27
N VAL A 86 3.24 2.57 -8.53
CA VAL A 86 2.58 2.21 -9.80
C VAL A 86 3.24 2.82 -11.04
N SER A 87 3.87 3.99 -10.91
CA SER A 87 4.56 4.70 -11.99
C SER A 87 5.88 4.05 -12.43
N THR A 88 6.41 3.07 -11.70
CA THR A 88 7.66 2.39 -12.06
C THR A 88 7.57 1.66 -13.40
N GLN A 89 8.70 1.63 -14.12
CA GLN A 89 8.88 0.89 -15.36
C GLN A 89 9.81 -0.32 -15.22
N LEU A 90 10.37 -0.54 -14.02
CA LEU A 90 11.20 -1.71 -13.72
C LEU A 90 10.35 -2.98 -13.74
N PHE A 91 10.97 -4.12 -14.09
CA PHE A 91 10.33 -5.44 -14.13
C PHE A 91 8.93 -5.44 -14.79
N PRO A 92 8.82 -5.06 -16.09
CA PRO A 92 7.53 -4.85 -16.73
C PRO A 92 6.60 -6.07 -16.74
N GLY A 93 7.14 -7.29 -16.59
CA GLY A 93 6.39 -8.54 -16.49
C GLY A 93 5.91 -8.92 -15.08
N PHE A 94 6.25 -8.14 -14.04
CA PHE A 94 5.88 -8.43 -12.66
C PHE A 94 5.26 -7.20 -12.01
N ARG A 95 3.94 -7.23 -11.77
CA ARG A 95 3.15 -6.09 -11.29
C ARG A 95 2.17 -6.55 -10.22
N LEU A 96 2.08 -5.80 -9.13
CA LEU A 96 1.14 -6.07 -8.03
C LEU A 96 -0.23 -5.43 -8.25
N GLN A 97 -0.31 -4.33 -9.01
CA GLN A 97 -1.54 -3.60 -9.26
C GLN A 97 -2.11 -3.87 -10.66
N GLU A 98 -3.44 -3.92 -10.77
CA GLU A 98 -4.12 -4.03 -12.07
C GLU A 98 -4.16 -2.67 -12.77
N ARG A 99 -3.66 -2.60 -14.01
CA ARG A 99 -3.55 -1.34 -14.77
C ARG A 99 -4.78 -0.98 -15.60
N ASN A 100 -5.79 -1.84 -15.64
CA ASN A 100 -6.95 -1.70 -16.54
C ASN A 100 -8.23 -1.24 -15.82
N VAL A 101 -8.14 -0.76 -14.58
CA VAL A 101 -9.31 -0.26 -13.85
C VAL A 101 -9.82 1.04 -14.47
N ARG A 102 -11.12 1.09 -14.80
CA ARG A 102 -11.76 2.24 -15.47
C ARG A 102 -12.89 2.87 -14.66
N ALA A 103 -13.28 2.23 -13.57
CA ALA A 103 -14.38 2.64 -12.73
C ALA A 103 -13.88 2.80 -11.28
N PHE A 104 -14.35 3.84 -10.62
CA PHE A 104 -13.87 4.23 -9.29
C PHE A 104 -15.03 4.36 -8.32
N VAL A 105 -14.74 4.17 -7.04
CA VAL A 105 -15.59 4.59 -5.93
C VAL A 105 -14.80 5.61 -5.10
N ALA A 106 -15.38 6.77 -4.86
CA ALA A 106 -14.73 7.86 -4.14
C ALA A 106 -15.36 8.04 -2.75
N ASP A 107 -14.51 8.27 -1.75
CA ASP A 107 -14.95 8.60 -0.39
C ASP A 107 -15.70 9.94 -0.31
N GLY A 108 -16.39 10.18 0.81
CA GLY A 108 -17.19 11.37 1.06
C GLY A 108 -16.43 12.70 0.94
N HIS A 109 -15.13 12.70 1.24
CA HIS A 109 -14.27 13.90 1.20
C HIS A 109 -13.82 14.26 -0.22
N LEU A 110 -14.02 13.36 -1.19
CA LEU A 110 -13.59 13.54 -2.57
C LEU A 110 -14.70 14.00 -3.51
N GLY A 111 -15.78 14.59 -3.00
CA GLY A 111 -16.91 15.05 -3.82
C GLY A 111 -16.53 15.99 -4.97
N LYS A 112 -15.61 16.94 -4.74
CA LYS A 112 -15.09 17.82 -5.80
C LYS A 112 -14.34 17.02 -6.88
N LEU A 113 -13.46 16.12 -6.47
CA LEU A 113 -12.69 15.27 -7.37
C LEU A 113 -13.61 14.33 -8.17
N ALA A 114 -14.58 13.70 -7.51
CA ALA A 114 -15.57 12.84 -8.16
C ALA A 114 -16.36 13.59 -9.24
N ARG A 115 -16.74 14.85 -8.97
CA ARG A 115 -17.39 15.71 -9.96
C ARG A 115 -16.48 16.01 -11.14
N GLU A 116 -15.23 16.39 -10.90
CA GLU A 116 -14.25 16.71 -11.95
C GLU A 116 -13.96 15.49 -12.84
N LEU A 117 -13.76 14.31 -12.24
CA LEU A 117 -13.54 13.06 -12.97
C LEU A 117 -14.75 12.68 -13.83
N ARG A 118 -15.98 12.84 -13.33
CA ARG A 118 -17.21 12.60 -14.12
C ARG A 118 -17.33 13.53 -15.31
N LEU A 119 -16.94 14.80 -15.16
CA LEU A 119 -16.93 15.76 -16.29
C LEU A 119 -15.93 15.36 -17.38
N LEU A 120 -14.84 14.68 -17.00
CA LEU A 120 -13.86 14.12 -17.94
C LEU A 120 -14.30 12.76 -18.51
N GLY A 121 -15.50 12.28 -18.19
CA GLY A 121 -16.04 11.01 -18.69
C GLY A 121 -15.56 9.77 -17.93
N VAL A 122 -14.93 9.94 -16.77
CA VAL A 122 -14.51 8.82 -15.91
C VAL A 122 -15.69 8.31 -15.09
N ASP A 123 -15.89 7.00 -15.06
CA ASP A 123 -16.92 6.37 -14.22
C ASP A 123 -16.51 6.43 -12.75
N VAL A 124 -17.08 7.37 -11.99
CA VAL A 124 -16.85 7.50 -10.55
C VAL A 124 -18.16 7.41 -9.79
N SER A 125 -18.28 6.42 -8.92
CA SER A 125 -19.33 6.35 -7.93
C SER A 125 -18.97 7.20 -6.72
N TYR A 126 -19.91 8.03 -6.28
CA TYR A 126 -19.75 8.91 -5.12
C TYR A 126 -21.11 9.09 -4.46
N GLN A 127 -21.13 8.94 -3.15
CA GLN A 127 -22.30 9.16 -2.30
C GLN A 127 -21.81 9.87 -1.04
N ASN A 128 -22.41 11.02 -0.73
CA ASN A 128 -21.92 11.93 0.31
C ASN A 128 -21.84 11.27 1.70
N ASP A 129 -22.84 10.44 2.02
CA ASP A 129 -23.01 9.84 3.35
C ASP A 129 -22.74 8.31 3.35
N ALA A 130 -22.02 7.80 2.35
CA ALA A 130 -21.64 6.39 2.32
C ALA A 130 -20.55 6.12 3.38
N GLY A 131 -20.79 5.13 4.23
CA GLY A 131 -19.78 4.66 5.17
C GLY A 131 -18.72 3.80 4.49
N ASP A 132 -17.58 3.62 5.15
CA ASP A 132 -16.47 2.77 4.68
C ASP A 132 -16.92 1.40 4.18
N ARG A 133 -17.83 0.76 4.93
CA ARG A 133 -18.38 -0.55 4.57
C ARG A 133 -19.15 -0.51 3.25
N ASP A 134 -19.92 0.55 3.00
CA ASP A 134 -20.71 0.70 1.78
C ASP A 134 -19.78 0.94 0.58
N LEU A 135 -18.74 1.76 0.76
CA LEU A 135 -17.70 1.99 -0.26
C LEU A 135 -17.02 0.67 -0.64
N LEU A 136 -16.62 -0.14 0.34
CA LEU A 136 -15.97 -1.43 0.09
C LEU A 136 -16.91 -2.45 -0.56
N ILE A 137 -18.17 -2.53 -0.14
CA ILE A 137 -19.17 -3.41 -0.76
C ILE A 137 -19.34 -3.05 -2.24
N LYS A 138 -19.52 -1.76 -2.54
CA LYS A 138 -19.69 -1.27 -3.90
C LYS A 138 -18.46 -1.50 -4.76
N MET A 139 -17.28 -1.24 -4.20
CA MET A 139 -15.98 -1.53 -4.83
C MET A 139 -15.90 -2.98 -5.31
N ILE A 140 -16.24 -3.92 -4.42
CA ILE A 140 -16.17 -5.36 -4.71
C ILE A 140 -17.24 -5.78 -5.72
N GLN A 141 -18.49 -5.38 -5.51
CA GLN A 141 -19.62 -5.78 -6.35
C GLN A 141 -19.51 -5.28 -7.78
N GLU A 142 -18.96 -4.07 -7.97
CA GLU A 142 -18.87 -3.41 -9.27
C GLU A 142 -17.44 -3.42 -9.86
N ASN A 143 -16.50 -4.11 -9.21
CA ASN A 143 -15.08 -4.17 -9.60
C ASN A 143 -14.45 -2.78 -9.85
N ARG A 144 -14.61 -1.87 -8.89
CA ARG A 144 -14.10 -0.49 -8.95
C ARG A 144 -12.80 -0.33 -8.16
N ALA A 145 -11.97 0.64 -8.51
CA ALA A 145 -10.86 1.07 -7.65
C ALA A 145 -11.35 2.07 -6.59
N LEU A 146 -10.78 1.98 -5.39
CA LEU A 146 -11.09 2.91 -4.32
C LEU A 146 -10.25 4.19 -4.43
N LEU A 147 -10.91 5.35 -4.42
CA LEU A 147 -10.26 6.65 -4.23
C LEU A 147 -10.56 7.12 -2.81
N THR A 148 -9.52 7.26 -1.99
CA THR A 148 -9.71 7.74 -0.62
C THR A 148 -8.47 8.45 -0.07
N ARG A 149 -8.68 9.42 0.83
CA ARG A 149 -7.60 9.98 1.67
C ARG A 149 -7.52 9.32 3.04
N ASP A 150 -8.31 8.29 3.29
CA ASP A 150 -8.23 7.47 4.49
C ASP A 150 -7.27 6.30 4.24
N ARG A 151 -6.11 6.33 4.92
CA ARG A 151 -5.11 5.27 4.79
C ARG A 151 -5.58 3.94 5.38
N PRO A 152 -6.13 3.89 6.62
CA PRO A 152 -6.77 2.67 7.13
C PRO A 152 -7.75 2.02 6.15
N LEU A 153 -8.62 2.81 5.51
CA LEU A 153 -9.57 2.29 4.53
C LEU A 153 -8.84 1.72 3.30
N LEU A 154 -7.84 2.41 2.79
CA LEU A 154 -7.05 1.97 1.64
C LEU A 154 -6.21 0.71 1.93
N MET A 155 -5.77 0.54 3.18
CA MET A 155 -5.05 -0.65 3.68
C MET A 155 -5.99 -1.83 4.00
N HIS A 156 -7.30 -1.65 3.88
CA HIS A 156 -8.24 -2.72 4.17
C HIS A 156 -8.01 -3.91 3.22
N ARG A 157 -7.92 -5.12 3.77
CA ARG A 157 -7.49 -6.34 3.04
C ARG A 157 -8.25 -6.66 1.74
N VAL A 158 -9.48 -6.15 1.60
CA VAL A 158 -10.34 -6.39 0.42
C VAL A 158 -10.06 -5.41 -0.72
N VAL A 159 -9.37 -4.30 -0.44
CA VAL A 159 -8.97 -3.33 -1.45
C VAL A 159 -7.87 -3.97 -2.29
N LYS A 160 -8.17 -4.20 -3.56
CA LYS A 160 -7.18 -4.70 -4.53
C LYS A 160 -6.49 -3.54 -5.23
N ASN A 161 -7.30 -2.64 -5.78
CA ASN A 161 -6.85 -1.47 -6.50
C ASN A 161 -7.40 -0.22 -5.80
N GLY A 162 -6.56 0.78 -5.64
CA GLY A 162 -6.96 2.05 -5.07
C GLY A 162 -5.87 3.10 -5.18
N TYR A 163 -6.24 4.34 -4.89
CA TYR A 163 -5.34 5.47 -4.98
C TYR A 163 -5.67 6.51 -3.90
N PHE A 164 -4.62 7.12 -3.38
CA PHE A 164 -4.62 8.20 -2.43
C PHE A 164 -4.35 9.53 -3.15
N PRO A 165 -5.37 10.38 -3.32
CA PRO A 165 -5.17 11.70 -3.91
C PRO A 165 -4.26 12.58 -3.04
N ARG A 166 -3.13 13.02 -3.61
CA ARG A 166 -2.08 13.79 -2.89
C ARG A 166 -2.30 15.32 -2.84
N SER A 167 -3.29 15.87 -3.57
CA SER A 167 -3.55 17.32 -3.75
C SER A 167 -4.65 17.88 -2.87
#